data_AF-A0A2E4D8V1-F1
#
_entry.id   AF-A0A2E4D8V1-F1
#
_cell.length_a   1.000
_cell.length_b   1.000
_cell.length_c   1.000
_cell.angle_alpha   90.00
_cell.angle_beta   90.00
_cell.angle_gamma   90.00
#
_symmetry.space_group_name_H-M   'P 1'
#
loop_
_entity.id
_entity.type
_entity.pdbx_description
1 polymer ?
#
loop_
_entity_poly.entity_id
_entity_poly.type
_entity_poly.pdbx_seq_one_letter_code
_entity_poly.pdbx_strand_id
1 'polypeptide(L)'
;MNNLFLILVFAFHSYAYGELSQYHYNSDLSLKENEANLGKLLKKGCQDFGLSDLTSPDRLEFNKTFKTYPEEILFKYYHENNSEICYYNFSSLTRYLFPTFKSKVSEIFIQAVDQCLKLNKDAANCQLNKEFYFVDSAQNLGHICSRDALAQMKVLSCEYKNFKEKNCKGLNYKTHQSCPEFQNHRVEIKGLGLNFSKNCNNYKWKEPKCLKSL
;
A
#
# COMPACT_ATOMS: atom_id res chain seq x y z
N MET A 1 -17.11 -17.40 40.56
CA MET A 1 -16.97 -17.01 39.14
C MET A 1 -15.58 -16.44 38.96
N ASN A 2 -14.65 -17.10 38.23
CA ASN A 2 -13.45 -16.46 37.65
C ASN A 2 -12.48 -17.38 36.88
N ASN A 3 -12.55 -18.72 36.99
CA ASN A 3 -11.58 -19.58 36.28
C ASN A 3 -11.94 -19.87 34.81
N LEU A 4 -13.23 -19.86 34.45
CA LEU A 4 -13.65 -20.15 33.07
C LEU A 4 -13.29 -19.01 32.09
N PHE A 5 -13.30 -17.76 32.58
CA PHE A 5 -12.99 -16.57 31.77
C PHE A 5 -11.48 -16.48 31.46
N LEU A 6 -10.62 -16.82 32.43
CA LEU A 6 -9.16 -16.86 32.24
C LEU A 6 -8.73 -17.96 31.25
N ILE A 7 -9.36 -19.14 31.29
CA ILE A 7 -9.04 -20.25 30.38
C ILE A 7 -9.44 -19.90 28.94
N LEU A 8 -10.59 -19.24 28.74
CA LEU A 8 -11.02 -18.77 27.41
C LEU A 8 -10.09 -17.67 26.88
N VAL A 9 -9.67 -16.71 27.70
CA VAL A 9 -8.73 -15.65 27.28
C VAL A 9 -7.36 -16.23 26.91
N PHE A 10 -6.84 -17.20 27.67
CA PHE A 10 -5.58 -17.89 27.33
C PHE A 10 -5.71 -18.74 26.05
N ALA A 11 -6.80 -19.48 25.88
CA ALA A 11 -7.03 -20.28 24.67
C ALA A 11 -7.13 -19.41 23.41
N PHE A 12 -7.79 -18.25 23.48
CA PHE A 12 -7.84 -17.29 22.37
C PHE A 12 -6.48 -16.64 22.08
N HIS A 13 -5.69 -16.28 23.11
CA HIS A 13 -4.34 -15.74 22.90
C HIS A 13 -3.38 -16.78 22.32
N SER A 14 -3.45 -18.03 22.76
CA SER A 14 -2.62 -19.12 22.25
C SER A 14 -3.00 -19.53 20.83
N TYR A 15 -4.28 -19.45 20.44
CA TYR A 15 -4.71 -19.76 19.08
C TYR A 15 -4.27 -18.67 18.09
N ALA A 16 -4.43 -17.40 18.46
CA ALA A 16 -3.97 -16.27 17.64
C ALA A 16 -2.43 -16.23 17.47
N TYR A 17 -1.67 -16.51 18.54
CA TYR A 17 -0.20 -16.60 18.46
C TYR A 17 0.29 -17.87 17.76
N GLY A 18 -0.41 -18.99 17.94
CA GLY A 18 -0.07 -20.27 17.32
C GLY A 18 -0.12 -20.21 15.79
N GLU A 19 -1.14 -19.56 15.24
CA GLU A 19 -1.25 -19.38 13.78
C GLU A 19 -0.22 -18.42 13.20
N LEU A 20 0.28 -17.43 13.94
CA LEU A 20 1.30 -16.52 13.42
C LEU A 20 2.69 -17.19 13.43
N SER A 21 2.99 -18.02 14.43
CA SER A 21 4.29 -18.68 14.60
C SER A 21 4.72 -19.53 13.39
N GLN A 22 3.77 -20.10 12.65
CA GLN A 22 4.04 -20.89 11.43
C GLN A 22 4.48 -20.05 10.23
N TYR A 23 4.29 -18.73 10.26
CA TYR A 23 4.63 -17.83 9.15
C TYR A 23 5.96 -17.12 9.32
N HIS A 24 6.76 -17.47 10.33
CA HIS A 24 8.10 -16.95 10.53
C HIS A 24 9.13 -17.68 9.64
N TYR A 25 10.25 -17.02 9.38
CA TYR A 25 11.39 -17.71 8.76
C TYR A 25 11.90 -18.81 9.67
N ASN A 26 12.16 -19.98 9.08
CA ASN A 26 12.75 -21.11 9.75
C ASN A 26 13.99 -21.57 8.98
N SER A 27 15.15 -21.51 9.62
CA SER A 27 16.44 -21.93 9.05
C SER A 27 16.53 -23.43 8.78
N ASP A 28 15.69 -24.24 9.43
CA ASP A 28 15.64 -25.70 9.23
C ASP A 28 14.83 -26.08 7.99
N LEU A 29 14.07 -25.15 7.42
CA LEU A 29 13.29 -25.35 6.20
C LEU A 29 14.08 -24.90 4.97
N SER A 30 13.77 -25.50 3.83
CA SER A 30 14.32 -25.04 2.55
C SER A 30 13.86 -23.62 2.21
N LEU A 31 14.60 -22.94 1.32
CA LEU A 31 14.19 -21.63 0.81
C LEU A 31 12.78 -21.67 0.20
N LYS A 32 12.48 -22.72 -0.58
CA LYS A 32 11.18 -22.88 -1.23
C LYS A 32 10.03 -23.02 -0.23
N GLU A 33 10.26 -23.70 0.89
CA GLU A 33 9.26 -23.83 1.95
C GLU A 33 9.04 -22.49 2.68
N ASN A 34 10.10 -21.75 2.97
CA ASN A 34 10.01 -20.40 3.51
C ASN A 34 9.25 -19.45 2.56
N GLU A 35 9.55 -19.49 1.25
CA GLU A 35 8.83 -18.73 0.22
C GLU A 35 7.34 -19.13 0.14
N ALA A 36 7.03 -20.43 0.26
CA ALA A 36 5.65 -20.91 0.29
C ALA A 36 4.89 -20.43 1.54
N ASN A 37 5.55 -20.40 2.71
CA ASN A 37 4.97 -19.88 3.95
C ASN A 37 4.74 -18.37 3.87
N LEU A 38 5.69 -17.62 3.32
CA LEU A 38 5.55 -16.20 3.02
C LEU A 38 4.37 -15.94 2.08
N GLY A 39 4.24 -16.72 1.00
CA GLY A 39 3.12 -16.60 0.07
C GLY A 39 1.76 -16.87 0.73
N LYS A 40 1.67 -17.84 1.64
CA LYS A 40 0.45 -18.09 2.43
C LYS A 40 0.11 -16.90 3.35
N LEU A 41 1.11 -16.36 4.04
CA LEU A 41 0.96 -15.18 4.90
C LEU A 41 0.43 -13.99 4.10
N LEU A 42 1.04 -13.69 2.95
CA LEU A 42 0.64 -12.58 2.10
C LEU A 42 -0.78 -12.79 1.57
N LYS A 43 -1.16 -14.02 1.17
CA LYS A 43 -2.53 -14.32 0.74
C LYS A 43 -3.55 -14.14 1.88
N LYS A 44 -3.22 -14.57 3.10
CA LYS A 44 -4.06 -14.37 4.28
C LYS A 44 -4.28 -12.87 4.56
N GLY A 45 -3.21 -12.07 4.53
CA GLY A 45 -3.34 -10.62 4.69
C GLY A 45 -4.25 -9.97 3.65
N CYS A 46 -4.25 -10.47 2.41
CA CYS A 46 -5.15 -9.96 1.38
C CYS A 46 -6.63 -10.19 1.72
N GLN A 47 -6.96 -11.32 2.35
CA GLN A 47 -8.33 -11.65 2.76
C GLN A 47 -8.77 -10.79 3.96
N ASP A 48 -7.87 -10.60 4.92
CA ASP A 48 -8.17 -9.90 6.18
C ASP A 48 -8.31 -8.36 5.98
N PHE A 49 -7.45 -7.76 5.16
CA PHE A 49 -7.49 -6.31 4.86
C PHE A 49 -8.48 -5.92 3.77
N GLY A 50 -9.05 -6.87 3.04
CA GLY A 50 -10.15 -6.61 2.12
C GLY A 50 -11.44 -6.16 2.82
N LEU A 51 -11.51 -6.31 4.15
CA LEU A 51 -12.74 -6.16 4.94
C LEU A 51 -12.68 -5.12 6.07
N SER A 52 -11.51 -4.56 6.42
CA SER A 52 -11.36 -3.81 7.68
C SER A 52 -10.59 -2.48 7.58
N ASP A 53 -10.95 -1.61 8.52
CA ASP A 53 -10.62 -0.19 8.67
C ASP A 53 -9.11 0.10 8.71
N LEU A 54 -8.72 1.30 8.26
CA LEU A 54 -7.32 1.73 8.02
C LEU A 54 -6.45 1.81 9.29
N THR A 55 -7.07 1.66 10.45
CA THR A 55 -6.45 1.69 11.78
C THR A 55 -6.29 0.30 12.39
N SER A 56 -6.59 -0.77 11.64
CA SER A 56 -6.55 -2.12 12.19
C SER A 56 -5.15 -2.48 12.74
N PRO A 57 -5.07 -2.97 13.99
CA PRO A 57 -3.84 -3.49 14.60
C PRO A 57 -3.14 -4.54 13.73
N ASP A 58 -3.87 -5.23 12.86
CA ASP A 58 -3.36 -6.31 12.02
C ASP A 58 -2.24 -5.84 11.07
N ARG A 59 -2.25 -4.58 10.60
CA ARG A 59 -1.14 -4.04 9.77
C ARG A 59 0.19 -3.97 10.53
N LEU A 60 0.13 -3.71 11.84
CA LEU A 60 1.33 -3.68 12.68
C LEU A 60 1.90 -5.10 12.88
N GLU A 61 1.07 -6.14 12.77
CA GLU A 61 1.50 -7.52 12.89
C GLU A 61 2.26 -8.03 11.66
N PHE A 62 1.83 -7.66 10.45
CA PHE A 62 2.56 -8.03 9.22
C PHE A 62 4.00 -7.51 9.19
N ASN A 63 4.22 -6.28 9.64
CA ASN A 63 5.57 -5.73 9.76
C ASN A 63 6.43 -6.51 10.77
N LYS A 64 5.85 -7.10 11.82
CA LYS A 64 6.58 -7.96 12.76
C LYS A 64 6.96 -9.28 12.10
N THR A 65 6.09 -9.84 11.27
CA THR A 65 6.38 -11.09 10.57
C THR A 65 7.45 -10.92 9.50
N PHE A 66 7.44 -9.82 8.72
CA PHE A 66 8.51 -9.53 7.75
C PHE A 66 9.88 -9.44 8.41
N LYS A 67 9.98 -8.86 9.61
CA LYS A 67 11.23 -8.78 10.38
C LYS A 67 11.85 -10.14 10.72
N THR A 68 11.11 -11.22 10.56
CA THR A 68 11.62 -12.56 10.85
C THR A 68 12.30 -13.18 9.65
N TYR A 69 12.03 -12.70 8.43
CA TYR A 69 12.71 -13.15 7.21
C TYR A 69 13.96 -12.31 6.91
N PRO A 70 15.03 -12.94 6.40
CA PRO A 70 16.11 -12.22 5.74
C PRO A 70 15.57 -11.31 4.63
N GLU A 71 16.05 -10.07 4.57
CA GLU A 71 15.53 -9.07 3.63
C GLU A 71 15.79 -9.45 2.17
N GLU A 72 16.86 -10.20 1.88
CA GLU A 72 17.17 -10.72 0.55
C GLU A 72 16.12 -11.73 0.06
N ILE A 73 15.59 -12.56 0.97
CA ILE A 73 14.54 -13.53 0.66
C ILE A 73 13.23 -12.78 0.38
N LEU A 74 12.88 -11.82 1.23
CA LEU A 74 11.71 -10.95 1.01
C LEU A 74 11.83 -10.19 -0.30
N PHE A 75 13.00 -9.64 -0.61
CA PHE A 75 13.25 -8.90 -1.84
C PHE A 75 13.14 -9.80 -3.08
N LYS A 76 13.74 -10.99 -3.04
CA LYS A 76 13.62 -11.97 -4.14
C LYS A 76 12.16 -12.31 -4.39
N TYR A 77 11.42 -12.67 -3.34
CA TYR A 77 10.00 -13.00 -3.46
C TYR A 77 9.19 -11.82 -4.02
N TYR A 78 9.42 -10.60 -3.49
CA TYR A 78 8.77 -9.37 -3.94
C TYR A 78 9.04 -9.09 -5.42
N HIS A 79 10.29 -9.23 -5.86
CA HIS A 79 10.67 -9.02 -7.26
C HIS A 79 9.98 -10.04 -8.19
N GLU A 80 10.02 -11.33 -7.83
CA GLU A 80 9.49 -12.42 -8.67
C GLU A 80 7.96 -12.47 -8.72
N ASN A 81 7.27 -12.04 -7.65
CA ASN A 81 5.84 -12.27 -7.48
C ASN A 81 5.01 -10.99 -7.31
N ASN A 82 5.56 -9.81 -7.61
CA ASN A 82 4.90 -8.51 -7.33
C ASN A 82 3.46 -8.39 -7.84
N SER A 83 3.14 -9.00 -8.99
CA SER A 83 1.82 -8.94 -9.63
C SER A 83 0.78 -9.85 -8.96
N GLU A 84 1.24 -10.83 -8.17
CA GLU A 84 0.39 -11.76 -7.41
C GLU A 84 0.15 -11.28 -5.97
N ILE A 85 0.94 -10.33 -5.49
CA ILE A 85 0.80 -9.77 -4.14
C ILE A 85 -0.29 -8.69 -4.18
N CYS A 86 -1.33 -8.82 -3.36
CA CYS A 86 -2.32 -7.74 -3.26
C CYS A 86 -1.68 -6.44 -2.77
N TYR A 87 -2.27 -5.32 -3.17
CA TYR A 87 -1.65 -4.00 -2.98
C TYR A 87 -1.23 -3.69 -1.55
N TYR A 88 -2.04 -4.00 -0.54
CA TYR A 88 -1.73 -3.64 0.85
C TYR A 88 -0.41 -4.29 1.30
N ASN A 89 -0.22 -5.54 0.94
CA ASN A 89 1.01 -6.27 1.21
C ASN A 89 2.15 -5.81 0.30
N PHE A 90 1.86 -5.51 -0.97
CA PHE A 90 2.83 -4.95 -1.91
C PHE A 90 3.40 -3.61 -1.39
N SER A 91 2.53 -2.69 -0.96
CA SER A 91 2.90 -1.39 -0.36
C SER A 91 3.63 -1.55 0.98
N SER A 92 3.25 -2.52 1.80
CA SER A 92 3.92 -2.76 3.08
C SER A 92 5.31 -3.34 2.90
N LEU A 93 5.48 -4.32 2.00
CA LEU A 93 6.79 -4.84 1.59
C LEU A 93 7.65 -3.75 0.95
N THR A 94 7.05 -2.89 0.12
CA THR A 94 7.75 -1.73 -0.46
C THR A 94 8.38 -0.88 0.64
N ARG A 95 7.59 -0.45 1.62
CA ARG A 95 8.08 0.40 2.73
C ARG A 95 9.11 -0.31 3.60
N TYR A 96 8.92 -1.61 3.84
CA TYR A 96 9.86 -2.41 4.63
C TYR A 96 11.22 -2.56 3.94
N LEU A 97 11.23 -2.86 2.63
CA LEU A 97 12.45 -3.12 1.86
C LEU A 97 13.13 -1.83 1.35
N PHE A 98 12.42 -0.69 1.37
CA PHE A 98 12.92 0.58 0.85
C PHE A 98 14.25 1.04 1.47
N PRO A 99 14.50 0.95 2.80
CA PRO A 99 15.75 1.39 3.40
C PRO A 99 16.97 0.64 2.85
N THR A 100 16.82 -0.66 2.59
CA THR A 100 17.94 -1.54 2.16
C THR A 100 18.08 -1.60 0.64
N PHE A 101 16.98 -1.69 -0.10
CA PHE A 101 16.98 -1.94 -1.55
C PHE A 101 16.40 -0.76 -2.36
N LYS A 102 16.57 0.47 -1.86
CA LYS A 102 15.94 1.70 -2.36
C LYS A 102 15.77 1.77 -3.87
N SER A 103 16.85 1.64 -4.65
CA SER A 103 16.79 1.79 -6.11
C SER A 103 15.89 0.74 -6.77
N LYS A 104 16.09 -0.53 -6.42
CA LYS A 104 15.36 -1.66 -7.02
C LYS A 104 13.89 -1.67 -6.59
N VAL A 105 13.62 -1.37 -5.32
CA VAL A 105 12.25 -1.28 -4.80
C VAL A 105 11.51 -0.10 -5.43
N SER A 106 12.19 1.04 -5.63
CA SER A 106 11.60 2.20 -6.32
C SER A 106 11.18 1.86 -7.73
N GLU A 107 12.02 1.13 -8.49
CA GLU A 107 11.72 0.72 -9.86
C GLU A 107 10.47 -0.18 -9.89
N ILE A 108 10.43 -1.24 -9.06
CA ILE A 108 9.28 -2.15 -8.99
C ILE A 108 8.00 -1.38 -8.61
N PHE A 109 8.08 -0.47 -7.64
CA PHE A 109 6.92 0.31 -7.19
C PHE A 109 6.40 1.25 -8.28
N ILE A 110 7.28 1.96 -8.98
CA ILE A 110 6.91 2.86 -10.08
C ILE A 110 6.25 2.06 -11.21
N GLN A 111 6.80 0.90 -11.58
CA GLN A 111 6.23 0.03 -12.60
C GLN A 111 4.83 -0.48 -12.21
N ALA A 112 4.64 -0.91 -10.96
CA ALA A 112 3.34 -1.36 -10.48
C ALA A 112 2.29 -0.24 -10.48
N VAL A 113 2.65 0.98 -10.04
CA VAL A 113 1.75 2.14 -10.12
C VAL A 113 1.38 2.43 -11.57
N ASP A 114 2.35 2.42 -12.49
CA ASP A 114 2.07 2.64 -13.92
C ASP A 114 1.14 1.58 -14.51
N GLN A 115 1.35 0.31 -14.16
CA GLN A 115 0.50 -0.81 -14.57
C GLN A 115 -0.94 -0.61 -14.11
N CYS A 116 -1.16 -0.31 -12.83
CA CYS A 116 -2.50 -0.13 -12.26
C CYS A 116 -3.21 1.12 -12.82
N LEU A 117 -2.47 2.14 -13.22
CA LEU A 117 -3.03 3.35 -13.83
C LEU A 117 -3.33 3.19 -15.33
N LYS A 118 -2.47 2.52 -16.10
CA LYS A 118 -2.45 2.66 -17.57
C LYS A 118 -2.58 1.37 -18.37
N LEU A 119 -2.01 0.24 -17.91
CA LEU A 119 -1.66 -0.86 -18.82
C LEU A 119 -2.30 -2.21 -18.49
N ASN A 120 -2.60 -2.53 -17.22
CA ASN A 120 -3.23 -3.79 -16.86
C ASN A 120 -3.91 -3.70 -15.49
N LYS A 121 -5.24 -3.76 -15.46
CA LYS A 121 -6.04 -3.59 -14.21
C LYS A 121 -6.33 -4.91 -13.49
N ASP A 122 -5.96 -6.05 -14.07
CA ASP A 122 -6.36 -7.37 -13.57
C ASP A 122 -5.34 -7.97 -12.59
N ALA A 123 -4.11 -7.45 -12.53
CA ALA A 123 -3.09 -7.88 -11.57
C ALA A 123 -3.56 -7.69 -10.11
N ALA A 124 -3.12 -8.57 -9.21
CA ALA A 124 -3.58 -8.57 -7.82
C ALA A 124 -3.16 -7.29 -7.08
N ASN A 125 -1.97 -6.75 -7.40
CA ASN A 125 -1.51 -5.46 -6.88
C ASN A 125 -2.33 -4.25 -7.37
N CYS A 126 -3.22 -4.44 -8.35
CA CYS A 126 -4.15 -3.43 -8.86
C CYS A 126 -5.60 -3.62 -8.38
N GLN A 127 -5.90 -4.71 -7.66
CA GLN A 127 -7.21 -4.94 -7.03
C GLN A 127 -7.29 -4.18 -5.69
N LEU A 128 -8.06 -3.09 -5.67
CA LEU A 128 -7.85 -1.99 -4.72
C LEU A 128 -9.12 -1.32 -4.22
N ASN A 129 -9.12 -0.92 -2.95
CA ASN A 129 -9.90 0.26 -2.55
C ASN A 129 -9.22 1.48 -3.17
N LYS A 130 -9.89 2.09 -4.17
CA LYS A 130 -9.31 3.15 -5.00
C LYS A 130 -8.85 4.36 -4.19
N GLU A 131 -9.60 4.76 -3.17
CA GLU A 131 -9.24 5.94 -2.38
C GLU A 131 -7.95 5.72 -1.58
N PHE A 132 -7.86 4.59 -0.88
CA PHE A 132 -6.65 4.24 -0.15
C PHE A 132 -5.44 4.13 -1.08
N TYR A 133 -5.61 3.47 -2.22
CA TYR A 133 -4.57 3.36 -3.24
C TYR A 133 -3.98 4.72 -3.62
N PHE A 134 -4.84 5.69 -3.95
CA PHE A 134 -4.38 7.01 -4.36
C PHE A 134 -3.54 7.71 -3.28
N VAL A 135 -3.98 7.64 -2.03
CA VAL A 135 -3.29 8.27 -0.90
C VAL A 135 -1.96 7.59 -0.59
N ASP A 136 -1.99 6.26 -0.42
CA ASP A 136 -0.82 5.48 -0.02
C ASP A 136 0.24 5.42 -1.14
N SER A 137 -0.17 5.32 -2.41
CA SER A 137 0.77 5.40 -3.54
C SER A 137 1.41 6.78 -3.66
N ALA A 138 0.66 7.86 -3.42
CA ALA A 138 1.22 9.20 -3.44
C ALA A 138 2.28 9.40 -2.34
N GLN A 139 2.04 8.87 -1.14
CA GLN A 139 3.03 8.90 -0.04
C GLN A 139 4.30 8.14 -0.43
N ASN A 140 4.17 6.90 -0.88
CA ASN A 140 5.29 6.07 -1.28
C ASN A 140 6.10 6.70 -2.43
N LEU A 141 5.44 7.21 -3.47
CA LEU A 141 6.12 7.94 -4.56
C LEU A 141 6.81 9.22 -4.06
N GLY A 142 6.21 9.93 -3.10
CA GLY A 142 6.80 11.12 -2.49
C GLY A 142 8.11 10.86 -1.75
N HIS A 143 8.34 9.63 -1.27
CA HIS A 143 9.60 9.20 -0.69
C HIS A 143 10.66 8.84 -1.75
N ILE A 144 10.25 8.58 -2.98
CA ILE A 144 11.14 8.27 -4.10
C ILE A 144 11.60 9.56 -4.76
N CYS A 145 12.90 9.82 -4.69
CA CYS A 145 13.48 10.98 -5.36
C CYS A 145 13.87 10.66 -6.82
N SER A 146 12.87 10.51 -7.70
CA SER A 146 13.12 10.34 -9.15
C SER A 146 12.11 11.13 -10.00
N ARG A 147 12.51 11.45 -11.25
CA ARG A 147 11.62 12.12 -12.21
C ARG A 147 10.42 11.25 -12.58
N ASP A 148 10.61 9.94 -12.66
CA ASP A 148 9.54 8.98 -12.96
C ASP A 148 8.52 8.92 -11.82
N ALA A 149 8.98 8.89 -10.57
CA ALA A 149 8.08 8.95 -9.42
C ALA A 149 7.25 10.23 -9.43
N LEU A 150 7.89 11.38 -9.71
CA LEU A 150 7.19 12.65 -9.86
C LEU A 150 6.19 12.63 -11.03
N ALA A 151 6.53 12.01 -12.16
CA ALA A 151 5.61 11.88 -13.29
C ALA A 151 4.39 11.02 -12.92
N GLN A 152 4.59 9.89 -12.24
CA GLN A 152 3.48 9.04 -11.78
C GLN A 152 2.61 9.73 -10.74
N MET A 153 3.19 10.49 -9.79
CA MET A 153 2.42 11.28 -8.82
C MET A 153 1.46 12.25 -9.50
N LYS A 154 1.87 12.85 -10.63
CA LYS A 154 1.01 13.76 -11.41
C LYS A 154 -0.20 13.04 -11.99
N VAL A 155 0.04 11.89 -12.62
CA VAL A 155 -1.03 11.06 -13.20
C VAL A 155 -1.98 10.59 -12.09
N LEU A 156 -1.43 10.04 -11.01
CA LEU A 156 -2.17 9.57 -9.83
C LEU A 156 -3.06 10.67 -9.24
N SER A 157 -2.53 11.90 -9.13
CA SER A 157 -3.30 13.06 -8.64
C SER A 157 -4.51 13.36 -9.53
N CYS A 158 -4.32 13.32 -10.85
CA CYS A 158 -5.41 13.55 -11.81
C CYS A 158 -6.50 12.49 -11.69
N GLU A 159 -6.11 11.22 -11.64
CA GLU A 159 -7.04 10.11 -11.48
C GLU A 159 -7.81 10.19 -10.15
N TYR A 160 -7.16 10.60 -9.05
CA TYR A 160 -7.84 10.79 -7.77
C TYR A 160 -8.92 11.88 -7.83
N LYS A 161 -8.64 13.03 -8.45
CA LYS A 161 -9.67 14.07 -8.65
C LYS A 161 -10.82 13.55 -9.49
N ASN A 162 -10.54 12.90 -10.62
CA ASN A 162 -11.57 12.37 -11.50
C ASN A 162 -12.46 11.35 -10.77
N PHE A 163 -11.87 10.47 -9.96
CA PHE A 163 -12.57 9.49 -9.15
C PHE A 163 -13.60 10.13 -8.20
N LYS A 164 -13.20 11.12 -7.43
CA LYS A 164 -14.11 11.79 -6.48
C LYS A 164 -15.10 12.75 -7.14
N GLU A 165 -14.71 13.46 -8.21
CA GLU A 165 -15.64 14.28 -9.00
C GLU A 165 -16.79 13.43 -9.54
N LYS A 166 -16.50 12.20 -9.98
CA LYS A 166 -17.50 11.21 -10.37
C LYS A 166 -18.42 10.83 -9.20
N ASN A 167 -17.88 10.60 -8.01
CA ASN A 167 -18.68 10.29 -6.83
C ASN A 167 -19.63 11.44 -6.44
N CYS A 168 -19.20 12.70 -6.60
CA CYS A 168 -20.04 13.87 -6.35
C CYS A 168 -21.17 14.05 -7.38
N LYS A 169 -20.99 13.63 -8.64
CA LYS A 169 -22.06 13.66 -9.66
C LYS A 169 -23.25 12.79 -9.29
N GLY A 170 -23.02 11.67 -8.59
CA GLY A 170 -24.07 10.75 -8.15
C GLY A 170 -24.95 11.26 -7.01
N LEU A 171 -24.61 12.42 -6.41
CA LEU A 171 -25.22 12.90 -5.17
C LEU A 171 -26.06 14.18 -5.33
N ASN A 172 -26.38 14.60 -6.56
CA ASN A 172 -27.28 15.73 -6.88
C ASN A 172 -26.95 17.06 -6.16
N TYR A 173 -25.68 17.37 -5.94
CA TYR A 173 -25.28 18.67 -5.38
C TYR A 173 -25.45 19.80 -6.41
N LYS A 174 -25.89 20.99 -5.94
CA LYS A 174 -26.06 22.19 -6.78
C LYS A 174 -24.77 22.60 -7.51
N THR A 175 -23.61 22.35 -6.90
CA THR A 175 -22.30 22.46 -7.56
C THR A 175 -21.38 21.35 -7.02
N HIS A 176 -20.44 20.86 -7.84
CA HIS A 176 -19.44 19.88 -7.36
C HIS A 176 -18.62 20.42 -6.18
N GLN A 177 -18.46 21.74 -6.08
CA GLN A 177 -17.71 22.42 -5.01
C GLN A 177 -18.40 22.34 -3.65
N SER A 178 -19.72 22.11 -3.58
CA SER A 178 -20.44 21.95 -2.31
C SER A 178 -20.45 20.51 -1.78
N CYS A 179 -19.85 19.57 -2.51
CA CYS A 179 -19.78 18.17 -2.12
C CYS A 179 -18.74 17.98 -0.99
N PRO A 180 -19.07 17.35 0.16
CA PRO A 180 -18.11 17.07 1.23
C PRO A 180 -16.93 16.23 0.76
N GLU A 181 -17.21 15.23 -0.08
CA GLU A 181 -16.19 14.42 -0.76
C GLU A 181 -15.22 15.30 -1.55
N PHE A 182 -15.70 16.40 -2.17
CA PHE A 182 -14.90 17.40 -2.90
C PHE A 182 -14.12 18.36 -1.97
N GLN A 183 -14.61 18.66 -0.77
CA GLN A 183 -13.95 19.56 0.18
C GLN A 183 -12.81 18.87 0.94
N ASN A 184 -13.02 17.60 1.32
CA ASN A 184 -12.00 16.76 1.96
C ASN A 184 -10.74 16.61 1.10
N HIS A 185 -10.88 16.75 -0.23
CA HIS A 185 -9.75 16.85 -1.15
C HIS A 185 -8.70 17.80 -0.64
N ARG A 186 -9.06 19.07 -0.37
CA ARG A 186 -8.06 20.12 -0.14
C ARG A 186 -7.16 19.85 1.05
N VAL A 187 -7.63 19.09 2.03
CA VAL A 187 -6.91 18.80 3.27
C VAL A 187 -5.93 17.65 3.07
N GLU A 188 -6.41 16.48 2.60
CA GLU A 188 -5.57 15.30 2.35
C GLU A 188 -4.48 15.59 1.31
N ILE A 189 -4.86 16.31 0.26
CA ILE A 189 -3.99 16.70 -0.84
C ILE A 189 -2.91 17.69 -0.44
N LYS A 190 -3.25 18.68 0.40
CA LYS A 190 -2.23 19.58 0.98
C LYS A 190 -1.27 18.79 1.86
N GLY A 191 -1.77 17.81 2.62
CA GLY A 191 -0.96 16.91 3.43
C GLY A 191 0.00 16.04 2.60
N LEU A 192 -0.41 15.66 1.39
CA LEU A 192 0.37 14.84 0.45
C LEU A 192 1.23 15.66 -0.53
N GLY A 193 1.21 16.99 -0.44
CA GLY A 193 1.93 17.88 -1.37
C GLY A 193 1.40 17.85 -2.80
N LEU A 194 0.22 17.27 -3.03
CA LEU A 194 -0.46 17.27 -4.32
C LEU A 194 -1.13 18.64 -4.48
N ASN A 195 -1.10 19.26 -5.65
CA ASN A 195 -1.76 20.56 -5.86
C ASN A 195 -2.75 20.44 -7.01
N PHE A 196 -4.01 20.81 -6.81
CA PHE A 196 -5.08 20.62 -7.79
C PHE A 196 -5.31 21.92 -8.55
N SER A 197 -4.72 22.02 -9.74
CA SER A 197 -5.12 23.01 -10.74
C SER A 197 -6.44 22.60 -11.40
N LYS A 198 -7.21 23.58 -11.92
CA LYS A 198 -8.42 23.33 -12.72
C LYS A 198 -8.16 22.39 -13.89
N ASN A 199 -6.99 22.50 -14.51
CA ASN A 199 -6.54 21.64 -15.60
C ASN A 199 -5.41 20.73 -15.11
N CYS A 200 -5.53 19.43 -15.38
CA CYS A 200 -4.50 18.42 -15.14
C CYS A 200 -3.14 18.69 -15.82
N ASN A 201 -3.05 19.73 -16.66
CA ASN A 201 -1.85 20.07 -17.42
C ASN A 201 -1.09 21.29 -16.86
N ASN A 202 -1.71 22.13 -16.00
CA ASN A 202 -1.14 23.41 -15.56
C ASN A 202 -0.79 23.42 -14.07
N TYR A 203 0.08 22.51 -13.65
CA TYR A 203 0.51 22.44 -12.28
C TYR A 203 1.79 23.25 -12.03
N LYS A 204 1.74 24.19 -11.08
CA LYS A 204 2.96 24.74 -10.45
C LYS A 204 3.48 23.74 -9.41
N TRP A 205 4.04 22.62 -9.86
CA TRP A 205 4.73 21.69 -8.97
C TRP A 205 5.99 22.36 -8.44
N LYS A 206 6.16 22.37 -7.12
CA LYS A 206 7.44 22.68 -6.52
C LYS A 206 8.23 21.37 -6.51
N GLU A 207 9.14 21.23 -7.47
CA GLU A 207 10.02 20.07 -7.57
C GLU A 207 10.66 19.76 -6.21
N PRO A 208 10.60 18.50 -5.73
CA PRO A 208 11.27 18.08 -4.50
C PRO A 208 12.72 18.54 -4.48
N LYS A 209 13.19 19.05 -3.33
CA LYS A 209 14.56 19.58 -3.22
C LYS A 209 15.63 18.58 -3.66
N CYS A 210 15.39 17.30 -3.42
CA CYS A 210 16.30 16.22 -3.77
C CYS A 210 16.45 15.99 -5.30
N LEU A 211 15.51 16.47 -6.13
CA LEU A 211 15.61 16.44 -7.59
C LEU A 211 16.36 17.65 -8.16
N LYS A 212 16.50 18.72 -7.38
CA LYS A 212 17.28 19.91 -7.78
C LYS A 212 18.79 19.70 -7.75
N SER A 213 19.24 18.62 -7.12
CA SER A 213 20.64 18.23 -6.92
C SER A 213 21.07 17.04 -7.79
N LEU A 214 20.20 16.56 -8.68
CA LEU A 214 20.49 15.56 -9.72
C LEU A 214 20.76 16.27 -11.05
#